data_AF-A0A1M4TDB4-F1
#
_entry.id   AF-A0A1M4TDB4-F1
#
_cell.length_a   1.000
_cell.length_b   1.000
_cell.length_c   1.000
_cell.angle_alpha   90.00
_cell.angle_beta   90.00
_cell.angle_gamma   90.00
#
_symmetry.space_group_name_H-M   'P 1'
#
loop_
_entity.id
_entity.type
_entity.pdbx_description
1 polymer ?
#
loop_
_entity_poly.entity_id
_entity_poly.type
_entity_poly.pdbx_seq_one_letter_code
_entity_poly.pdbx_strand_id
1 'polypeptide(L)'
;MSEVDDAVRRFRSAVDAAVDRGRRAVGEAGDRNAAFRRATGELADRVRRGAAPVRREELTPDRLRTAATGFRVDRRLPVEQLPQGAELLSEHSLVQKKDTGSGNTGEPPRNRRRDGRTDDDEDFSQERILY
;
A
#
# COMPACT_ATOMS: atom_id res chain seq x y z
N MET A 1 -51.60 4.58 14.87
CA MET A 1 -50.24 4.19 15.34
C MET A 1 -49.48 3.37 14.30
N SER A 2 -50.12 2.59 13.42
CA SER A 2 -49.43 1.73 12.43
C SER A 2 -48.60 2.44 11.35
N GLU A 3 -49.00 3.63 10.89
CA GLU A 3 -48.27 4.32 9.81
C GLU A 3 -46.88 4.79 10.21
N VAL A 4 -46.71 5.20 11.47
CA VAL A 4 -45.41 5.62 12.02
C VAL A 4 -44.49 4.40 12.14
N ASP A 5 -45.03 3.27 12.62
CA ASP A 5 -44.26 2.01 12.74
C ASP A 5 -43.82 1.49 11.36
N ASP A 6 -44.68 1.60 10.35
CA ASP A 6 -44.34 1.25 8.97
C ASP A 6 -43.28 2.18 8.37
N ALA A 7 -43.36 3.49 8.64
CA ALA A 7 -42.35 4.44 8.20
C ALA A 7 -40.98 4.15 8.85
N VAL A 8 -40.95 3.87 10.17
CA VAL A 8 -39.73 3.50 10.90
C VAL A 8 -39.14 2.20 10.36
N ARG A 9 -39.98 1.19 10.07
CA ARG A 9 -39.53 -0.09 9.50
C ARG A 9 -38.91 0.09 8.10
N ARG A 10 -39.55 0.87 7.22
CA ARG A 10 -39.00 1.18 5.89
C ARG A 10 -37.69 1.94 5.99
N PHE A 11 -37.60 2.91 6.89
CA PHE A 11 -36.38 3.67 7.12
C PHE A 11 -35.23 2.76 7.57
N ARG A 12 -35.45 1.91 8.58
CA ARG A 12 -34.44 0.94 9.04
C ARG A 12 -33.96 0.03 7.91
N SER A 13 -34.89 -0.54 7.14
CA SER A 13 -34.55 -1.36 5.98
C SER A 13 -33.73 -0.62 4.92
N ALA A 14 -34.05 0.66 4.66
CA ALA A 14 -33.29 1.48 3.73
C ALA A 14 -31.87 1.78 4.25
N VAL A 15 -31.72 2.05 5.55
CA VAL A 15 -30.42 2.25 6.19
C VAL A 15 -29.57 0.97 6.11
N ASP A 16 -30.14 -0.19 6.46
CA ASP A 16 -29.43 -1.48 6.39
C ASP A 16 -28.97 -1.78 4.96
N ALA A 17 -29.86 -1.59 3.98
CA ALA A 17 -29.52 -1.76 2.56
C ALA A 17 -28.42 -0.79 2.09
N ALA A 18 -28.40 0.44 2.59
CA ALA A 18 -27.36 1.42 2.29
C ALA A 18 -26.01 1.02 2.93
N VAL A 19 -26.02 0.55 4.18
CA VAL A 19 -24.82 0.06 4.88
C VAL A 19 -24.24 -1.15 4.14
N ASP A 20 -25.06 -2.11 3.74
CA ASP A 20 -24.60 -3.29 3.00
C ASP A 20 -24.00 -2.92 1.64
N ARG A 21 -24.61 -1.96 0.94
CA ARG A 21 -24.05 -1.42 -0.31
C ARG A 21 -22.70 -0.74 -0.06
N GLY A 22 -22.59 0.04 1.00
CA GLY A 22 -21.34 0.69 1.41
C GLY A 22 -20.24 -0.34 1.70
N ARG A 23 -20.55 -1.38 2.49
CA ARG A 23 -19.62 -2.47 2.82
C ARG A 23 -19.12 -3.19 1.56
N ARG A 24 -20.01 -3.51 0.63
CA ARG A 24 -19.64 -4.11 -0.66
C ARG A 24 -18.72 -3.20 -1.47
N ALA A 25 -19.07 -1.91 -1.59
CA ALA A 25 -18.25 -0.95 -2.32
C ALA A 25 -16.84 -0.79 -1.70
N VAL A 26 -16.73 -0.79 -0.38
CA VAL A 26 -15.43 -0.75 0.32
C VAL A 26 -14.63 -2.02 0.05
N GLY A 27 -15.27 -3.20 0.09
CA GLY A 27 -14.64 -4.47 -0.26
C GLY A 27 -14.08 -4.47 -1.68
N GLU A 28 -14.91 -4.13 -2.67
CA GLU A 28 -14.49 -4.04 -4.07
C GLU A 28 -13.36 -3.04 -4.31
N ALA A 29 -13.42 -1.87 -3.65
CA ALA A 29 -12.36 -0.88 -3.73
C ALA A 29 -11.05 -1.40 -3.11
N GLY A 30 -11.16 -2.13 -1.99
CA GLY A 30 -10.04 -2.82 -1.35
C GLY A 30 -9.39 -3.84 -2.27
N ASP A 31 -10.18 -4.70 -2.91
CA ASP A 31 -9.70 -5.73 -3.83
C ASP A 31 -9.04 -5.13 -5.07
N ARG A 32 -9.65 -4.10 -5.67
CA ARG A 32 -9.06 -3.36 -6.81
C ARG A 32 -7.74 -2.71 -6.43
N ASN A 33 -7.68 -2.06 -5.27
CA ASN A 33 -6.45 -1.43 -4.78
C ASN A 33 -5.37 -2.48 -4.49
N ALA A 34 -5.72 -3.63 -3.90
CA ALA A 34 -4.78 -4.72 -3.67
C ALA A 34 -4.24 -5.29 -4.98
N ALA A 35 -5.10 -5.51 -5.98
CA ALA A 35 -4.71 -5.96 -7.32
C ALA A 35 -3.79 -4.94 -8.01
N PHE A 36 -4.12 -3.65 -7.93
CA PHE A 36 -3.30 -2.58 -8.49
C PHE A 36 -1.90 -2.52 -7.85
N ARG A 37 -1.81 -2.65 -6.51
CA ARG A 37 -0.53 -2.68 -5.80
C ARG A 37 0.33 -3.88 -6.22
N ARG A 38 -0.26 -5.06 -6.36
CA ARG A 38 0.45 -6.25 -6.85
C ARG A 38 0.99 -6.04 -8.27
N ALA A 39 0.12 -5.63 -9.20
CA ALA A 39 0.51 -5.38 -10.58
C ALA A 39 1.60 -4.30 -10.71
N THR A 40 1.51 -3.24 -9.90
CA THR A 40 2.52 -2.18 -9.87
C THR A 40 3.85 -2.69 -9.31
N GLY A 41 3.83 -3.48 -8.24
CA GLY A 41 5.02 -4.11 -7.66
C GLY A 41 5.71 -5.05 -8.64
N GLU A 42 4.95 -5.91 -9.33
CA GLU A 42 5.48 -6.79 -10.37
C GLU A 42 6.08 -6.02 -11.54
N LEU A 43 5.48 -4.90 -11.94
CA LEU A 43 6.02 -4.03 -12.98
C LEU A 43 7.34 -3.39 -12.52
N ALA A 44 7.39 -2.83 -11.30
CA ALA A 44 8.60 -2.25 -10.73
C ALA A 44 9.72 -3.29 -10.63
N ASP A 45 9.41 -4.52 -10.23
CA ASP A 45 10.33 -5.65 -10.20
C ASP A 45 10.87 -5.99 -11.60
N ARG A 46 10.02 -6.02 -12.63
CA ARG A 46 10.46 -6.25 -14.02
C ARG A 46 11.37 -5.13 -14.51
N VAL A 47 11.04 -3.88 -14.21
CA VAL A 47 11.84 -2.69 -14.53
C VAL A 47 13.21 -2.78 -13.83
N ARG A 48 13.26 -3.13 -12.54
CA ARG A 48 14.51 -3.33 -11.79
C ARG A 48 15.40 -4.42 -12.39
N ARG A 49 14.81 -5.47 -12.96
CA ARG A 49 15.53 -6.56 -13.64
C ARG A 49 15.88 -6.27 -15.10
N GLY A 50 15.52 -5.09 -15.64
CA GLY A 50 15.71 -4.78 -17.06
C GLY A 50 14.88 -5.66 -18.00
N ALA A 51 13.84 -6.34 -17.49
CA ALA A 51 13.00 -7.28 -18.24
C ALA A 51 11.69 -6.65 -18.74
N ALA A 52 11.51 -5.33 -18.56
CA ALA A 52 10.34 -4.61 -19.04
C ALA A 52 10.56 -4.19 -20.50
N PRO A 53 9.70 -4.61 -21.45
CA PRO A 53 9.74 -4.08 -22.80
C PRO A 53 9.24 -2.64 -22.75
N VAL A 54 10.14 -1.67 -22.93
CA VAL A 54 9.80 -0.25 -22.90
C VAL A 54 10.06 0.35 -24.27
N ARG A 55 9.05 1.02 -24.83
CA ARG A 55 9.21 1.80 -26.06
C ARG A 55 9.54 3.24 -25.73
N ARG A 56 10.25 3.93 -26.63
CA ARG A 56 10.67 5.33 -26.41
C ARG A 56 9.47 6.26 -26.26
N GLU A 57 8.37 5.99 -26.94
CA GLU A 57 7.13 6.76 -26.94
C GLU A 57 6.35 6.59 -25.62
N GLU A 58 6.59 5.49 -24.91
CA GLU A 58 5.93 5.16 -23.64
C GLU A 58 6.69 5.73 -22.44
N LEU A 59 7.90 6.27 -22.64
CA LEU A 59 8.67 6.87 -21.57
C LEU A 59 7.99 8.13 -21.05
N THR A 60 7.87 8.19 -19.73
CA THR A 60 7.48 9.43 -19.05
C THR A 60 8.57 10.48 -19.28
N PRO A 61 8.22 11.68 -19.80
CA PRO A 61 9.17 12.78 -19.99
C PRO A 61 9.93 13.12 -18.70
N ASP A 62 11.23 13.37 -18.79
CA ASP A 62 12.11 13.60 -17.63
C ASP A 62 11.62 14.71 -16.71
N ARG A 63 11.12 15.81 -17.29
CA ARG A 63 10.54 16.92 -16.53
C ARG A 63 9.39 16.48 -15.61
N LEU A 64 8.53 15.57 -16.08
CA LEU A 64 7.38 15.08 -15.32
C LEU A 64 7.85 14.11 -14.23
N ARG A 65 8.85 13.30 -14.52
CA ARG A 65 9.48 12.40 -13.55
C ARG A 65 10.14 13.18 -12.41
N THR A 66 10.91 14.23 -12.72
CA THR A 66 11.51 15.12 -11.72
C THR A 66 10.44 15.85 -10.90
N ALA A 67 9.41 16.40 -11.53
CA ALA A 67 8.32 17.07 -10.83
C ALA A 67 7.56 16.12 -9.89
N ALA A 68 7.28 14.89 -10.34
CA ALA A 68 6.63 13.87 -9.52
C ALA A 68 7.50 13.45 -8.32
N THR A 69 8.81 13.26 -8.54
CA THR A 69 9.75 12.97 -7.46
C THR A 69 9.81 14.10 -6.43
N GLY A 70 9.93 15.36 -6.88
CA GLY A 70 9.94 16.53 -6.00
C GLY A 70 8.68 16.61 -5.15
N PHE A 71 7.51 16.49 -5.78
CA PHE A 71 6.22 16.47 -5.05
C PHE A 71 6.18 15.38 -3.98
N ARG A 72 6.67 14.17 -4.26
CA ARG A 72 6.66 13.06 -3.30
C ARG A 72 7.62 13.32 -2.15
N VAL A 73 8.81 13.84 -2.43
CA VAL A 73 9.79 14.24 -1.39
C VAL A 73 9.19 15.32 -0.49
N ASP A 74 8.60 16.36 -1.06
CA ASP A 74 7.98 17.48 -0.32
C ASP A 74 6.85 16.99 0.60
N ARG A 75 6.08 15.99 0.14
CA ARG A 75 4.98 15.37 0.89
C ARG A 75 5.44 14.22 1.80
N ARG A 76 6.75 13.97 1.93
CA ARG A 76 7.33 12.84 2.68
C ARG A 76 6.74 11.48 2.25
N LEU A 77 6.36 11.36 0.99
CA LEU A 77 5.88 10.13 0.39
C LEU A 77 7.08 9.30 -0.07
N PRO A 78 7.00 7.95 0.03
CA PRO A 78 8.05 7.09 -0.48
C PRO A 78 8.31 7.33 -1.98
N VAL A 79 9.59 7.47 -2.33
CA VAL A 79 10.08 7.52 -3.71
C VAL A 79 10.94 6.29 -3.93
N GLU A 80 10.51 5.44 -4.86
CA GLU A 80 11.30 4.29 -5.29
C GLU A 80 12.34 4.75 -6.31
N GLN A 81 13.60 4.35 -6.11
CA GLN A 81 14.69 4.63 -7.04
C GLN A 81 14.67 3.56 -8.15
N LEU A 82 14.02 3.87 -9.27
CA LEU A 82 13.99 3.03 -10.46
C LEU A 82 15.01 3.51 -11.50
N PRO A 83 15.48 2.62 -12.41
CA PRO A 83 16.34 3.00 -13.53
C PRO A 83 15.77 4.15 -14.34
N GLN A 84 16.64 4.98 -14.91
CA GLN A 84 16.22 6.12 -15.72
C GLN A 84 15.67 5.70 -17.08
N GLY A 85 14.85 6.55 -17.72
CA GLY A 85 14.28 6.24 -19.03
C GLY A 85 15.33 5.91 -20.11
N ALA A 86 16.47 6.62 -20.11
CA ALA A 86 17.58 6.32 -21.00
C ALA A 86 18.22 4.94 -20.73
N GLU A 87 18.29 4.54 -19.45
CA GLU A 87 18.78 3.22 -19.04
C GLU A 87 17.78 2.12 -19.42
N LEU A 88 16.49 2.41 -19.50
CA LEU A 88 15.49 1.40 -19.93
C LEU A 88 15.52 1.12 -21.43
N LEU A 89 16.03 2.06 -22.23
CA LEU A 89 16.16 1.92 -23.68
C LEU A 89 17.52 1.37 -24.13
N SER A 90 18.52 1.35 -23.25
CA SER A 90 19.82 0.76 -23.59
C SER A 90 19.76 -0.76 -23.55
N GLU A 91 20.18 -1.43 -24.63
CA GLU A 91 20.32 -2.90 -24.71
C GLU A 91 21.25 -3.48 -23.61
N HIS A 92 22.07 -2.62 -22.99
CA HIS A 92 23.03 -2.97 -21.94
C HIS A 92 22.45 -3.20 -20.54
N SER A 93 21.15 -3.02 -20.33
CA SER A 93 20.53 -3.16 -19.00
C SER A 93 20.35 -4.61 -18.56
N LEU A 94 20.71 -5.57 -19.42
CA LEU A 94 20.66 -7.01 -19.16
C LEU A 94 21.85 -7.52 -18.31
N VAL A 95 22.88 -6.70 -18.08
CA VAL A 95 24.10 -7.13 -17.39
C VAL A 95 24.56 -6.00 -16.45
N GLN A 96 24.12 -6.05 -15.18
CA GLN A 96 24.81 -5.55 -13.97
C GLN A 96 23.83 -4.97 -12.93
N LYS A 97 23.45 -5.81 -11.95
CA LYS A 97 23.56 -5.46 -10.53
C LYS A 97 23.45 -6.73 -9.67
N LYS A 98 24.45 -7.60 -9.83
CA LYS A 98 24.94 -8.42 -8.73
C LYS A 98 25.93 -7.50 -8.00
N ASP A 99 25.72 -7.30 -6.70
CA ASP A 99 26.63 -6.60 -5.78
C ASP A 99 26.75 -5.07 -5.95
N THR A 100 25.82 -4.34 -5.34
CA THR A 100 26.18 -3.17 -4.50
C THR A 100 25.10 -3.05 -3.43
N GLY A 101 25.42 -3.53 -2.23
CA GLY A 101 24.65 -3.22 -1.05
C GLY A 101 24.59 -1.70 -0.87
N SER A 102 23.39 -1.13 -0.97
CA SER A 102 23.07 0.16 -0.41
C SER A 102 21.68 0.01 0.20
N GLY A 103 21.69 -0.22 1.51
CA GLY A 103 20.48 -0.41 2.30
C GLY A 103 19.64 0.85 2.26
N ASN A 104 18.44 0.73 1.70
CA ASN A 104 17.31 1.53 2.11
C ASN A 104 16.13 0.59 2.25
N THR A 105 16.24 -0.31 3.23
CA THR A 105 15.10 -1.00 3.82
C THR A 105 14.15 0.07 4.34
N GLY A 106 13.09 0.36 3.58
CA GLY A 106 11.86 0.91 4.11
C GLY A 106 11.21 -0.12 5.03
N GLU A 107 11.87 -0.40 6.15
CA GLU A 107 11.35 -1.20 7.24
C GLU A 107 10.32 -0.33 7.97
N PRO A 108 9.09 -0.82 8.21
CA PRO A 108 8.20 -0.13 9.15
C PRO A 108 8.91 -0.05 10.52
N PRO A 109 8.74 1.01 11.32
CA PRO A 109 9.50 1.18 12.55
C PRO A 109 9.29 -0.02 13.48
N ARG A 110 10.30 -0.89 13.55
CA ARG A 110 10.35 -1.99 14.51
C ARG A 110 10.72 -1.40 15.87
N ASN A 111 9.73 -1.36 16.75
CA ASN A 111 9.89 -1.05 18.17
C ASN A 111 10.89 -2.05 18.78
N ARG A 112 12.16 -1.65 18.94
CA ARG A 112 13.11 -2.39 19.77
C ARG A 112 12.78 -2.12 21.24
N ARG A 113 12.12 -3.07 21.90
CA ARG A 113 12.25 -3.24 23.35
C ARG A 113 12.81 -4.64 23.63
N ARG A 114 14.07 -4.62 24.08
CA ARG A 114 14.82 -5.57 24.93
C ARG A 114 14.53 -7.07 24.83
N ASP A 115 15.58 -7.80 24.48
CA ASP A 115 15.81 -9.16 24.96
C ASP A 115 15.88 -9.18 26.48
N GLY A 116 15.11 -10.07 27.08
CA GLY A 116 15.06 -10.33 28.52
C GLY A 116 14.02 -11.41 28.80
N ARG A 117 14.37 -12.67 28.61
CA ARG A 117 13.58 -13.81 29.13
C ARG A 117 13.60 -13.75 30.65
N THR A 118 12.42 -13.69 31.27
CA THR A 118 11.96 -14.41 32.49
C THR A 118 10.56 -13.92 32.87
N ASP A 119 9.67 -14.86 33.17
CA ASP A 119 8.48 -14.77 34.04
C ASP A 119 7.58 -13.54 34.00
N ASP A 120 6.37 -13.67 33.42
CA ASP A 120 5.07 -13.43 34.10
C ASP A 120 3.93 -13.47 33.08
N ASP A 121 3.40 -14.67 32.83
CA ASP A 121 2.16 -14.86 32.06
C ASP A 121 0.91 -14.84 33.00
N GLU A 122 0.96 -14.16 34.16
CA GLU A 122 -0.07 -14.25 35.20
C GLU A 122 -1.05 -13.06 35.36
N ASP A 123 -1.05 -12.02 34.53
CA ASP A 123 -1.87 -10.82 34.81
C ASP A 123 -3.09 -10.58 33.88
N PHE A 124 -3.77 -11.64 33.45
CA PHE A 124 -5.12 -11.55 32.85
C PHE A 124 -6.22 -12.16 33.73
N SER A 125 -6.13 -11.98 35.06
CA SER A 125 -7.26 -12.24 35.96
C SER A 125 -8.15 -10.98 36.06
N GLN A 126 -9.42 -11.12 35.66
CA GLN A 126 -10.45 -10.06 35.56
C GLN A 126 -10.92 -9.49 36.92
N GLU A 127 -10.20 -9.69 38.03
CA GLU A 127 -10.72 -9.44 39.38
C GLU A 127 -10.62 -7.98 39.89
N ARG A 128 -10.26 -7.00 39.05
CA ARG A 128 -10.12 -5.59 39.50
C ARG A 128 -11.09 -4.58 38.89
N ILE A 129 -12.16 -5.03 38.23
CA ILE A 129 -13.25 -4.16 37.77
C ILE A 129 -14.43 -4.22 38.77
N LEU A 130 -14.18 -4.07 40.07
CA LEU A 130 -15.24 -3.72 41.02
C LEU A 130 -14.62 -3.37 42.38
N TYR A 131 -14.19 -2.12 42.52
CA TYR A 131 -14.36 -1.31 43.73
C TYR A 131 -14.35 0.17 43.32
#